data_AF-K4IHQ3-F1
#
_entry.id   AF-K4IHQ3-F1
#
_cell.length_a   1.000
_cell.length_b   1.000
_cell.length_c   1.000
_cell.angle_alpha   90.00
_cell.angle_beta   90.00
_cell.angle_gamma   90.00
#
_symmetry.space_group_name_H-M   'P 1'
#
loop_
_entity.id
_entity.type
_entity.pdbx_description
1 polymer ?
#
loop_
_entity_poly.entity_id
_entity_poly.type
_entity_poly.pdbx_seq_one_letter_code
_entity_poly.pdbx_strand_id
1 'polypeptide(L)'
;MVTINELTEEQFKGLLDEYFAPAEKRSKMTDKEVKELAQRLNEKINVPIINETGEEKILIKIVIKVDRFLYDNLPNEFYDLVRSMDKGIDDDEAKRLIKRLSKLANKHIDIPYIPESMEYVAIRLVIGVVINAARKQWDMHKAKENALRMNIPSNENASEQELEGMIS
;
A
#
# COMPACT_ATOMS: atom_id res chain seq x y z
N MET A 1 -9.06 -14.40 20.13
CA MET A 1 -8.83 -14.92 18.77
C MET A 1 -9.42 -16.31 18.75
N VAL A 2 -10.30 -16.58 17.79
CA VAL A 2 -10.80 -17.94 17.54
C VAL A 2 -9.61 -18.75 17.03
N THR A 3 -9.31 -19.87 17.67
CA THR A 3 -8.25 -20.76 17.21
C THR A 3 -8.71 -21.55 15.98
N ILE A 4 -7.78 -22.13 15.22
CA ILE A 4 -8.14 -22.94 14.02
C ILE A 4 -9.17 -24.03 14.37
N ASN A 5 -9.11 -24.58 15.58
CA ASN A 5 -10.01 -25.64 16.05
C ASN A 5 -11.43 -25.13 16.40
N GLU A 6 -11.62 -23.82 16.49
CA GLU A 6 -12.89 -23.18 16.87
C GLU A 6 -13.55 -22.44 15.70
N LEU A 7 -12.94 -22.49 14.51
CA LEU A 7 -13.48 -21.86 13.30
C LEU A 7 -14.78 -22.55 12.90
N THR A 8 -15.87 -21.79 12.83
CA THR A 8 -17.14 -22.30 12.30
C THR A 8 -17.04 -22.49 10.79
N GLU A 9 -17.91 -23.33 10.22
CA GLU A 9 -18.01 -23.52 8.77
C GLU A 9 -18.24 -22.19 8.04
N GLU A 10 -19.05 -21.29 8.62
CA GLU A 10 -19.32 -19.96 8.06
C GLU A 10 -18.07 -19.07 8.07
N GLN A 11 -17.29 -19.07 9.15
CA GLN A 11 -16.04 -18.33 9.23
C GLN A 11 -15.01 -18.85 8.23
N PHE A 12 -14.90 -20.18 8.09
CA PHE A 12 -14.01 -20.80 7.11
C PHE A 12 -14.43 -20.46 5.67
N LYS A 13 -15.74 -20.50 5.38
CA LYS A 13 -16.26 -20.07 4.08
C LYS A 13 -15.95 -18.60 3.79
N GLY A 14 -16.05 -17.72 4.80
CA GLY A 14 -15.64 -16.32 4.67
C GLY A 14 -14.18 -16.16 4.23
N LEU A 15 -13.26 -16.93 4.83
CA LEU A 15 -11.85 -16.95 4.42
C LEU A 15 -11.68 -17.40 2.96
N LEU A 16 -12.42 -18.43 2.54
CA LEU A 16 -12.38 -18.90 1.14
C LEU A 16 -12.94 -17.85 0.17
N ASP A 17 -14.06 -17.21 0.52
CA ASP A 17 -14.70 -16.18 -0.30
C ASP A 17 -13.79 -14.95 -0.47
N GLU A 18 -13.02 -14.62 0.57
CA GLU A 18 -12.00 -13.57 0.52
C GLU A 18 -10.79 -14.00 -0.33
N TYR A 19 -10.24 -15.18 -0.10
CA TYR A 19 -9.07 -15.68 -0.83
C TYR A 19 -9.35 -15.84 -2.33
N PHE A 20 -10.53 -16.36 -2.69
CA PHE A 20 -10.96 -16.57 -4.07
C PHE A 20 -11.81 -15.42 -4.62
N ALA A 21 -11.76 -14.23 -4.02
CA ALA A 21 -12.52 -13.08 -4.47
C ALA A 21 -12.27 -12.81 -5.98
N PRO A 22 -13.31 -12.43 -6.75
CA PRO A 22 -13.12 -11.99 -8.13
C PRO A 22 -12.38 -10.65 -8.16
N ALA A 23 -11.73 -10.33 -9.29
CA ALA A 23 -10.80 -9.20 -9.40
C ALA A 23 -11.41 -7.84 -9.00
N GLU A 24 -12.71 -7.64 -9.20
CA GLU A 24 -13.43 -6.42 -8.85
C GLU A 24 -13.57 -6.21 -7.33
N LYS A 25 -13.47 -7.29 -6.56
CA LYS A 25 -13.59 -7.28 -5.09
C LYS A 25 -12.23 -7.32 -4.37
N ARG A 26 -11.12 -7.42 -5.10
CA ARG A 26 -9.76 -7.51 -4.53
C ARG A 26 -9.19 -6.15 -4.18
N SER A 27 -9.83 -5.49 -3.23
CA SER A 27 -9.39 -4.19 -2.73
C SER A 27 -9.83 -4.03 -1.29
N LYS A 28 -9.00 -3.38 -0.48
CA LYS A 28 -9.31 -3.08 0.93
C LYS A 28 -9.30 -1.57 1.22
N MET A 29 -8.91 -0.75 0.23
CA MET A 29 -9.10 0.69 0.26
C MET A 29 -10.49 1.08 -0.21
N THR A 30 -11.05 2.11 0.42
CA THR A 30 -12.28 2.76 -0.07
C THR A 30 -11.98 3.69 -1.24
N ASP A 31 -12.97 3.98 -2.08
CA ASP A 31 -12.84 4.94 -3.19
C ASP A 31 -12.31 6.31 -2.75
N LYS A 32 -12.67 6.74 -1.53
CA LYS A 32 -12.19 7.99 -0.94
C LYS A 32 -10.70 7.91 -0.62
N GLU A 33 -10.25 6.82 0.00
CA GLU A 33 -8.84 6.60 0.31
C GLU A 33 -7.98 6.52 -0.95
N VAL A 34 -8.47 5.84 -1.99
CA VAL A 34 -7.80 5.78 -3.30
C VAL A 34 -7.62 7.17 -3.90
N LYS A 35 -8.68 7.99 -3.91
CA LYS A 35 -8.63 9.36 -4.46
C LYS A 35 -7.68 10.26 -3.67
N GLU A 36 -7.76 10.24 -2.35
CA GLU A 36 -6.90 11.04 -1.49
C GLU A 36 -5.42 10.63 -1.64
N LEU A 37 -5.14 9.34 -1.76
CA LEU A 37 -3.78 8.85 -1.95
C LEU A 37 -3.23 9.19 -3.33
N ALA A 38 -4.08 9.16 -4.37
CA ALA A 38 -3.69 9.60 -5.71
C ALA A 38 -3.35 11.10 -5.73
N GLN A 39 -4.05 11.94 -4.96
CA GLN A 39 -3.70 13.35 -4.79
C GLN A 39 -2.33 13.51 -4.14
N ARG A 40 -2.03 12.74 -3.08
CA ARG A 40 -0.69 12.75 -2.45
C ARG A 40 0.40 12.29 -3.39
N LEU A 41 0.10 11.32 -4.24
CA LEU A 41 1.03 10.86 -5.27
C LEU A 41 1.32 11.94 -6.30
N ASN A 42 0.30 12.73 -6.69
CA ASN A 42 0.44 13.84 -7.63
C ASN A 42 1.39 14.94 -7.11
N GLU A 43 1.52 15.09 -5.78
CA GLU A 43 2.47 16.02 -5.18
C GLU A 43 3.93 15.51 -5.22
N LYS A 44 4.15 14.22 -5.58
CA LYS A 44 5.46 13.54 -5.50
C LYS A 44 6.02 13.09 -6.85
N ILE A 45 5.16 12.83 -7.82
CA ILE A 45 5.55 12.42 -9.17
C ILE A 45 4.84 13.27 -10.20
N ASN A 46 5.47 13.45 -11.36
CA ASN A 46 4.91 14.17 -12.50
C ASN A 46 4.96 13.25 -13.73
N VAL A 47 3.83 13.05 -14.40
CA VAL A 47 3.71 12.18 -15.58
C VAL A 47 3.97 12.97 -16.87
N PRO A 48 5.11 12.76 -17.57
CA PRO A 48 5.61 13.72 -18.57
C PRO A 48 4.77 13.97 -19.84
N ILE A 49 3.76 13.14 -20.13
CA ILE A 49 3.15 13.03 -21.48
C ILE A 49 1.68 13.48 -21.50
N ILE A 50 1.06 13.72 -20.34
CA ILE A 50 -0.40 13.87 -20.23
C ILE A 50 -0.73 15.18 -19.50
N ASN A 51 -1.88 15.77 -19.81
CA ASN A 51 -2.37 16.95 -19.09
C ASN A 51 -2.76 16.59 -17.64
N GLU A 52 -2.86 17.58 -16.76
CA GLU A 52 -3.14 17.36 -15.32
C GLU A 52 -4.38 16.47 -15.08
N THR A 53 -5.47 16.67 -15.84
CA THR A 53 -6.69 15.85 -15.69
C THR A 53 -6.53 14.38 -16.10
N GLY A 54 -5.61 14.08 -17.01
CA GLY A 54 -5.30 12.71 -17.43
C GLY A 54 -4.28 12.05 -16.50
N GLU A 55 -3.37 12.84 -15.93
CA GLU A 55 -2.42 12.41 -14.91
C GLU A 55 -3.16 11.88 -13.67
N GLU A 56 -4.11 12.63 -13.12
CA GLU A 56 -4.89 12.19 -11.94
C GLU A 56 -5.53 10.80 -12.14
N LYS A 57 -6.06 10.52 -13.34
CA LYS A 57 -6.66 9.22 -13.67
C LYS A 57 -5.62 8.11 -13.71
N ILE A 58 -4.41 8.39 -14.15
CA ILE A 58 -3.30 7.44 -14.12
C ILE A 58 -2.94 7.17 -12.66
N LEU A 59 -2.73 8.20 -11.85
CA LEU A 59 -2.36 8.06 -10.44
C LEU A 59 -3.37 7.22 -9.65
N ILE A 60 -4.69 7.42 -9.89
CA ILE A 60 -5.74 6.56 -9.32
C ILE A 60 -5.53 5.09 -9.71
N LYS A 61 -5.23 4.80 -10.98
CA LYS A 61 -4.98 3.43 -11.45
C LYS A 61 -3.71 2.83 -10.85
N ILE A 62 -2.68 3.64 -10.58
CA ILE A 62 -1.47 3.19 -9.87
C ILE A 62 -1.84 2.75 -8.46
N VAL A 63 -2.57 3.58 -7.71
CA VAL A 63 -3.02 3.26 -6.35
C VAL A 63 -3.84 1.97 -6.34
N ILE A 64 -4.80 1.81 -7.27
CA ILE A 64 -5.61 0.59 -7.38
C ILE A 64 -4.75 -0.64 -7.70
N LYS A 65 -3.77 -0.52 -8.60
CA LYS A 65 -2.85 -1.62 -8.93
C LYS A 65 -2.04 -2.06 -7.72
N VAL A 66 -1.54 -1.11 -6.94
CA VAL A 66 -0.77 -1.43 -5.72
C VAL A 66 -1.67 -2.00 -4.62
N ASP A 67 -2.88 -1.47 -4.40
CA ASP A 67 -3.81 -2.04 -3.42
C ASP A 67 -4.23 -3.47 -3.77
N ARG A 68 -4.47 -3.75 -5.06
CA ARG A 68 -4.73 -5.13 -5.55
C ARG A 68 -3.52 -6.04 -5.34
N PHE A 69 -2.33 -5.54 -5.66
CA PHE A 69 -1.11 -6.30 -5.39
C PHE A 69 -0.98 -6.62 -3.90
N LEU A 70 -1.27 -5.67 -3.01
CA LEU A 70 -1.26 -5.90 -1.57
C LEU A 70 -2.33 -6.92 -1.17
N TYR A 71 -3.56 -6.81 -1.66
CA TYR A 71 -4.60 -7.83 -1.45
C TYR A 71 -4.13 -9.24 -1.80
N ASP A 72 -3.46 -9.41 -2.94
CA ASP A 72 -3.03 -10.72 -3.43
C ASP A 72 -1.79 -11.26 -2.70
N ASN A 73 -0.96 -10.39 -2.09
CA ASN A 73 0.35 -10.78 -1.54
C ASN A 73 0.47 -10.62 -0.02
N LEU A 74 -0.52 -10.02 0.62
CA LEU A 74 -0.58 -9.78 2.05
C LEU A 74 -1.81 -10.52 2.59
N PRO A 75 -1.69 -11.29 3.69
CA PRO A 75 -2.85 -11.88 4.34
C PRO A 75 -3.89 -10.80 4.67
N ASN A 76 -5.16 -11.04 4.39
CA ASN A 76 -6.22 -10.06 4.60
C ASN A 76 -6.33 -9.63 6.07
N GLU A 77 -5.96 -10.50 7.01
CA GLU A 77 -5.87 -10.22 8.44
C GLU A 77 -4.87 -9.10 8.76
N PHE A 78 -3.89 -8.86 7.89
CA PHE A 78 -3.00 -7.71 8.05
C PHE A 78 -3.73 -6.39 7.81
N TYR A 79 -4.75 -6.35 6.94
CA TYR A 79 -5.57 -5.16 6.78
C TYR A 79 -6.40 -4.85 8.03
N ASP A 80 -6.66 -5.83 8.89
CA ASP A 80 -7.28 -5.55 10.20
C ASP A 80 -6.34 -4.71 11.09
N LEU A 81 -5.03 -4.87 10.94
CA LEU A 81 -4.04 -4.03 11.63
C LEU A 81 -4.07 -2.59 11.10
N VAL A 82 -4.24 -2.40 9.78
CA VAL A 82 -4.40 -1.07 9.15
C VAL A 82 -5.60 -0.31 9.71
N ARG A 83 -6.62 -1.04 10.19
CA ARG A 83 -7.86 -0.48 10.74
C ARG A 83 -7.87 -0.45 12.27
N SER A 84 -6.81 -0.90 12.94
CA SER A 84 -6.72 -0.99 14.40
C SER A 84 -5.64 -0.06 14.95
N MET A 85 -6.01 0.82 15.88
CA MET A 85 -5.03 1.65 16.58
C MET A 85 -4.35 0.93 17.75
N ASP A 86 -5.03 -0.08 18.32
CA ASP A 86 -4.59 -0.81 19.52
C ASP A 86 -3.64 -1.98 19.19
N LYS A 87 -3.83 -2.57 18.01
CA LYS A 87 -3.00 -3.66 17.49
C LYS A 87 -2.24 -3.14 16.29
N GLY A 88 -0.93 -3.35 16.28
CA GLY A 88 -0.12 -2.92 15.15
C GLY A 88 1.28 -3.48 15.23
N ILE A 89 1.96 -3.41 14.10
CA ILE A 89 3.36 -3.80 13.96
C ILE A 89 4.29 -2.72 14.54
N ASP A 90 5.52 -3.13 14.87
CA ASP A 90 6.56 -2.18 15.23
C ASP A 90 7.25 -1.56 14.00
N ASP A 91 8.11 -0.58 14.26
CA ASP A 91 8.77 0.19 13.20
C ASP A 91 9.75 -0.68 12.39
N ASP A 92 10.42 -1.65 13.01
CA ASP A 92 11.37 -2.52 12.32
C ASP A 92 10.63 -3.52 11.41
N GLU A 93 9.50 -4.05 11.86
CA GLU A 93 8.58 -4.84 11.05
C GLU A 93 8.05 -4.02 9.86
N ALA A 94 7.65 -2.77 10.10
CA ALA A 94 7.19 -1.87 9.05
C ALA A 94 8.29 -1.61 8.01
N LYS A 95 9.54 -1.35 8.42
CA LYS A 95 10.69 -1.15 7.51
C LYS A 95 10.90 -2.40 6.65
N ARG A 96 10.90 -3.58 7.26
CA ARG A 96 11.07 -4.86 6.56
C ARG A 96 9.98 -5.10 5.54
N LEU A 97 8.72 -4.83 5.89
CA LEU A 97 7.56 -5.01 5.01
C LEU A 97 7.60 -4.04 3.84
N ILE A 98 7.82 -2.74 4.09
CA ILE A 98 7.95 -1.73 3.03
C ILE A 98 9.04 -2.14 2.04
N LYS A 99 10.22 -2.53 2.53
CA LYS A 99 11.35 -2.96 1.68
C LYS A 99 10.98 -4.17 0.81
N ARG A 100 10.44 -5.23 1.42
CA ARG A 100 10.14 -6.49 0.74
C ARG A 100 8.99 -6.32 -0.26
N LEU A 101 7.90 -5.70 0.16
CA LEU A 101 6.72 -5.51 -0.66
C LEU A 101 7.00 -4.55 -1.82
N SER A 102 7.75 -3.47 -1.61
CA SER A 102 8.09 -2.55 -2.71
C SER A 102 8.95 -3.23 -3.78
N LYS A 103 9.93 -4.04 -3.36
CA LYS A 103 10.76 -4.82 -4.28
C LYS A 103 9.96 -5.89 -5.02
N LEU A 104 9.00 -6.53 -4.35
CA LEU A 104 8.15 -7.53 -4.98
C LEU A 104 7.14 -6.89 -5.94
N ALA A 105 6.52 -5.78 -5.52
CA ALA A 105 5.53 -5.03 -6.28
C ALA A 105 6.11 -4.50 -7.58
N ASN A 106 7.27 -3.86 -7.55
CA ASN A 106 7.92 -3.33 -8.76
C ASN A 106 8.30 -4.43 -9.79
N LYS A 107 8.50 -5.68 -9.35
CA LYS A 107 8.69 -6.80 -10.30
C LYS A 107 7.40 -7.26 -10.99
N HIS A 108 6.23 -6.92 -10.42
CA HIS A 108 4.92 -7.40 -10.87
C HIS A 108 4.05 -6.30 -11.47
N ILE A 109 4.26 -5.06 -11.04
CA ILE A 109 3.58 -3.87 -11.51
C ILE A 109 4.55 -3.22 -12.47
N ASP A 110 4.15 -3.12 -13.74
CA ASP A 110 4.80 -2.29 -14.73
C ASP A 110 3.81 -1.18 -15.11
N ILE A 111 4.27 0.06 -15.08
CA ILE A 111 3.46 1.24 -15.41
C ILE A 111 4.02 1.87 -16.68
N PRO A 112 3.45 1.52 -17.85
CA PRO A 112 3.87 2.12 -19.11
C PRO A 112 3.88 3.65 -19.05
N TYR A 113 4.88 4.25 -19.69
CA TYR A 113 5.07 5.71 -19.81
C TYR A 113 5.55 6.43 -18.54
N ILE A 114 5.80 5.71 -17.44
CA ILE A 114 6.45 6.23 -16.25
C ILE A 114 7.88 5.67 -16.18
N PRO A 115 8.92 6.51 -16.01
CA PRO A 115 10.26 6.02 -15.75
C PRO A 115 10.33 5.17 -14.49
N GLU A 116 11.12 4.10 -14.53
CA GLU A 116 11.32 3.14 -13.44
C GLU A 116 11.51 3.80 -12.06
N SER A 117 12.30 4.87 -12.00
CA SER A 117 12.56 5.59 -10.75
C SER A 117 11.31 6.23 -10.14
N MET A 118 10.40 6.72 -10.98
CA MET A 118 9.11 7.26 -10.54
C MET A 118 8.13 6.15 -10.19
N GLU A 119 8.22 4.99 -10.85
CA GLU A 119 7.43 3.82 -10.46
C GLU A 119 7.79 3.37 -9.04
N TYR A 120 9.09 3.30 -8.73
CA TYR A 120 9.57 3.02 -7.37
C TYR A 120 9.00 4.00 -6.35
N VAL A 121 8.99 5.30 -6.66
CA VAL A 121 8.42 6.32 -5.77
C VAL A 121 6.93 6.07 -5.56
N ALA A 122 6.18 5.80 -6.64
CA ALA A 122 4.74 5.59 -6.56
C ALA A 122 4.36 4.35 -5.75
N ILE A 123 5.00 3.22 -6.04
CA ILE A 123 4.79 1.95 -5.35
C ILE A 123 5.14 2.10 -3.86
N ARG A 124 6.31 2.69 -3.56
CA ARG A 124 6.76 2.89 -2.18
C ARG A 124 5.87 3.84 -1.41
N LEU A 125 5.35 4.89 -2.04
CA LEU A 125 4.41 5.80 -1.39
C LEU A 125 3.16 5.04 -0.94
N VAL A 126 2.54 4.29 -1.85
CA VAL A 126 1.28 3.59 -1.55
C VAL A 126 1.50 2.51 -0.49
N ILE A 127 2.53 1.68 -0.66
CA ILE A 127 2.89 0.65 0.33
C ILE A 127 3.27 1.29 1.67
N GLY A 128 4.07 2.35 1.65
CA GLY A 128 4.47 3.09 2.84
C GLY A 128 3.26 3.60 3.62
N VAL A 129 2.25 4.17 2.95
CA VAL A 129 1.02 4.62 3.61
C VAL A 129 0.25 3.44 4.22
N VAL A 130 0.06 2.34 3.49
CA VAL A 130 -0.67 1.17 4.02
C VAL A 130 0.05 0.56 5.22
N ILE A 131 1.36 0.33 5.11
CA ILE A 131 2.14 -0.28 6.19
C ILE A 131 2.27 0.65 7.39
N ASN A 132 2.44 1.96 7.19
CA ASN A 132 2.45 2.90 8.30
C ASN A 132 1.10 2.97 9.01
N ALA A 133 -0.02 2.86 8.28
CA ALA A 133 -1.34 2.80 8.88
C ALA A 133 -1.55 1.54 9.74
N ALA A 134 -0.77 0.46 9.53
CA ALA A 134 -0.78 -0.74 10.36
C ALA A 134 0.11 -0.67 11.62
N ARG A 135 0.83 0.44 11.83
CA ARG A 135 1.66 0.64 13.03
C ARG A 135 0.81 1.00 14.24
N LYS A 136 1.30 0.66 15.43
CA LYS A 136 0.63 1.01 16.69
C LYS A 136 0.41 2.52 16.78
N GLN A 137 -0.80 2.97 17.13
CA GLN A 137 -1.18 4.39 17.20
C GLN A 137 -1.13 5.14 15.86
N TRP A 138 -1.16 4.42 14.76
CA TRP A 138 -1.36 4.98 13.43
C TRP A 138 -2.71 4.53 12.88
N ASP A 139 -3.19 5.30 11.91
CA ASP A 139 -4.34 4.97 11.10
C ASP A 139 -4.09 5.48 9.67
N MET A 140 -5.02 5.19 8.77
CA MET A 140 -4.91 5.62 7.38
C MET A 140 -4.83 7.15 7.24
N HIS A 141 -5.49 7.92 8.13
CA HIS A 141 -5.48 9.37 8.07
C HIS A 141 -4.07 9.92 8.37
N LYS A 142 -3.50 9.55 9.51
CA LYS A 142 -2.15 9.94 9.96
C LYS A 142 -1.08 9.47 8.97
N ALA A 143 -1.21 8.26 8.43
CA ALA A 143 -0.28 7.74 7.44
C ALA A 143 -0.30 8.56 6.13
N LYS A 144 -1.49 8.95 5.65
CA LYS A 144 -1.64 9.81 4.46
C LYS A 144 -1.10 11.21 4.67
N GLU A 145 -1.29 11.80 5.85
CA GLU A 145 -0.70 13.11 6.17
C GLU A 145 0.83 13.04 6.23
N ASN A 146 1.37 11.94 6.77
CA ASN A 146 2.80 11.70 6.81
C ASN A 146 3.42 11.50 5.42
N ALA A 147 2.67 10.95 4.45
CA ALA A 147 3.13 10.69 3.09
C ALA A 147 3.82 11.90 2.42
N LEU A 148 3.39 13.12 2.74
CA LEU A 148 4.02 14.34 2.23
C LEU A 148 5.41 14.58 2.76
N ARG A 149 5.69 14.15 3.99
CA ARG A 149 6.96 14.32 4.69
C ARG A 149 7.91 13.15 4.44
N MET A 150 7.39 12.01 3.96
CA MET A 150 8.21 10.86 3.63
C MET A 150 9.28 11.22 2.60
N ASN A 151 10.52 10.85 2.92
CA ASN A 151 11.59 10.79 1.96
C ASN A 151 11.54 9.42 1.28
N ILE A 152 11.10 9.40 0.01
CA ILE A 152 10.82 8.16 -0.72
C ILE A 152 11.98 7.90 -1.68
N PRO A 153 12.80 6.88 -1.45
CA PRO A 153 13.92 6.59 -2.32
C PRO A 153 13.40 6.09 -3.68
N SER A 154 14.04 6.49 -4.76
CA SER A 154 13.61 6.20 -6.14
C SER A 154 14.33 5.02 -6.80
N ASN A 155 15.15 4.27 -6.05
CA ASN A 155 15.97 3.17 -6.57
C ASN A 155 15.59 1.82 -5.95
N GLU A 156 15.80 0.70 -6.65
CA GLU A 156 15.47 -0.65 -6.16
C GLU A 156 16.12 -0.98 -4.82
N ASN A 157 17.42 -0.70 -4.70
CA ASN A 157 18.27 -1.19 -3.61
C ASN A 157 18.48 -0.15 -2.51
N ALA A 158 17.42 0.56 -2.13
CA ALA A 158 17.46 1.55 -1.07
C ALA A 158 17.98 0.91 0.24
N SER A 159 18.94 1.59 0.84
CA SER A 159 19.51 1.23 2.14
C SER A 159 18.46 1.32 3.25
N GLU A 160 18.75 0.71 4.40
CA GLU A 160 17.85 0.82 5.55
C GLU A 160 17.71 2.27 6.01
N GLN A 161 18.80 3.05 6.02
CA GLN A 161 18.81 4.49 6.33
C GLN A 161 17.89 5.29 5.40
N GLU A 162 17.93 5.01 4.10
CA GLU A 162 17.03 5.66 3.14
C GLU A 162 15.56 5.33 3.41
N LEU A 163 15.26 4.11 3.88
CA LEU A 163 13.91 3.68 4.21
C LEU A 163 13.42 4.20 5.58
N GLU A 164 14.30 4.63 6.48
CA GLU A 164 13.89 5.26 7.75
C GLU A 164 13.08 6.54 7.50
N GLY A 165 13.43 7.26 6.44
CA GLY A 165 12.71 8.44 5.97
C GLY A 165 11.27 8.17 5.52
N MET A 166 10.85 6.91 5.40
CA MET A 166 9.47 6.52 5.09
C MET A 166 8.62 6.16 6.32
N ILE A 167 9.24 6.01 7.49
CA ILE A 167 8.57 5.59 8.75
C ILE A 167 8.51 6.76 9.76
N SER A 168 9.26 7.82 9.50
CA SER A 168 9.43 8.99 10.36
C SER A 168 8.15 9.81 10.52
#